data_AF-A0A8I1WT66-F1
#
_entry.id   AF-A0A8I1WT66-F1
#
_cell.length_a   1.000
_cell.length_b   1.000
_cell.length_c   1.000
_cell.angle_alpha   90.00
_cell.angle_beta   90.00
_cell.angle_gamma   90.00
#
_symmetry.space_group_name_H-M   'P 1'
#
loop_
_entity.id
_entity.type
_entity.pdbx_description
1 polymer ?
#
loop_
_entity_poly.entity_id
_entity_poly.type
_entity_poly.pdbx_seq_one_letter_code
_entity_poly.pdbx_strand_id
1 'polypeptide(L)'
;MGAVFANQIRATIAFVGDGARDKFPFDFDVFDAGDLRITINGNEIETGFHVALTPSDEGGGGVVRFEHPPETGARITIARQLHLRRLSAFDAMSIPRGDALERDLDFMTAALGDVDHALTGTLRFGPDQDAPASAELPVITPGRALIWNAAGTGLANGPSGAEIAQASTKAAQAQDAANRAEAAESRSETAAASFERSNAAAMLDLDFRSGDVLAWEDERRMPVIDAPVSRIMDIRETGSLVRLSSGSQLTLPVASLARNGVRYRVFNGDGTMVDITTAAGNVIRPTNGGAEVTVYPLPTRGDMVDLICDGMRWFAAPIHETGPVVKLLRTASQSIPAGGAFLVEWDQVIEDSHGLYDSAVHGVTGLPPGFYHVDIGVRLPITDQSVFTTLSLERFDGTDWSSHLQANDISATGSGAAHSLRLNGIARIGATPGTGLRLRIVHSDTQTREIAASDLLTWCHIHRIGG
;
A
#
# COMPACT_ATOMS: atom_id res chain seq x y z
N MET A 1 42.29 46.34 61.61
CA MET A 1 42.71 45.02 61.12
C MET A 1 41.49 44.12 61.24
N GLY A 2 40.89 43.74 60.12
CA GLY A 2 39.60 43.05 60.08
C GLY A 2 38.73 43.54 58.93
N ALA A 3 39.00 43.05 57.73
CA ALA A 3 38.08 43.02 56.62
C ALA A 3 38.37 41.74 55.83
N VAL A 4 38.02 40.61 56.46
CA VAL A 4 38.11 39.27 55.89
C VAL A 4 36.90 39.10 54.97
N PHE A 5 37.16 39.04 53.66
CA PHE A 5 36.26 38.72 52.55
C PHE A 5 34.75 38.92 52.76
N ALA A 6 34.33 40.13 53.07
CA ALA A 6 32.93 40.50 52.97
C ALA A 6 32.60 40.74 51.48
N ASN A 7 32.19 39.67 50.78
CA ASN A 7 31.43 39.74 49.52
C ASN A 7 32.22 39.92 48.20
N GLN A 8 33.12 39.00 47.85
CA GLN A 8 33.69 38.93 46.50
C GLN A 8 33.02 37.85 45.65
N ILE A 9 31.84 38.17 45.09
CA ILE A 9 31.09 37.29 44.17
C ILE A 9 31.78 37.19 42.79
N ARG A 10 32.78 38.05 42.50
CA ARG A 10 33.43 38.11 41.17
C ARG A 10 34.96 38.16 41.31
N ALA A 11 35.62 37.01 41.18
CA ALA A 11 37.07 36.90 41.04
C ALA A 11 37.53 37.00 39.56
N THR A 12 36.79 37.79 38.76
CA THR A 12 37.02 37.96 37.33
C THR A 12 36.43 39.29 36.87
N ILE A 13 37.19 40.03 36.06
CA ILE A 13 36.76 41.26 35.41
C ILE A 13 37.11 41.23 33.92
N ALA A 14 36.23 41.79 33.09
CA ALA A 14 36.43 41.86 31.65
C ALA A 14 36.45 43.31 31.16
N PHE A 15 37.34 43.60 30.22
CA PHE A 15 37.50 44.89 29.56
C PHE A 15 37.49 44.73 28.04
N VAL A 16 37.27 45.84 27.35
CA VAL A 16 37.40 45.94 25.90
C VAL A 16 38.50 46.94 25.59
N GLY A 17 39.48 46.52 24.81
CA GLY A 17 40.57 47.37 24.32
C GLY A 17 40.03 48.47 23.41
N ASP A 18 40.60 49.66 23.53
CA ASP A 18 40.30 50.84 22.70
C ASP A 18 41.49 51.20 21.79
N GLY A 19 42.57 50.42 21.80
CA GLY A 19 43.80 50.71 21.05
C GLY A 19 44.69 51.79 21.65
N ALA A 20 44.31 52.39 22.80
CA ALA A 20 45.05 53.50 23.42
C ALA A 20 45.35 53.27 24.92
N ARG A 21 44.44 52.62 25.64
CA ARG A 21 44.56 52.35 27.09
C ARG A 21 45.45 51.15 27.34
N ASP A 22 46.43 51.34 28.22
CA ASP A 22 47.38 50.32 28.62
C ASP A 22 47.17 49.81 30.05
N LYS A 23 46.35 50.48 30.87
CA LYS A 23 46.10 50.13 32.28
C LYS A 23 44.68 49.60 32.50
N PHE A 24 44.60 48.46 33.18
CA PHE A 24 43.35 47.75 33.47
C PHE A 24 43.32 47.37 34.95
N PRO A 25 42.54 48.09 35.79
CA PRO A 25 42.46 47.81 37.22
C PRO A 25 41.60 46.58 37.51
N PHE A 26 41.88 45.90 38.62
CA PHE A 26 41.03 44.87 39.21
C PHE A 26 40.93 45.10 40.71
N ASP A 27 39.81 44.70 41.31
CA ASP A 27 39.44 44.98 42.70
C ASP A 27 39.32 43.72 43.57
N PHE A 28 39.64 42.55 43.00
CA PHE A 28 39.64 41.29 43.73
C PHE A 28 41.00 40.96 44.34
N ASP A 29 40.98 40.28 45.48
CA ASP A 29 42.17 39.92 46.24
C ASP A 29 42.98 38.81 45.56
N VAL A 30 44.31 39.01 45.51
CA VAL A 30 45.32 38.04 45.07
C VAL A 30 46.52 38.06 46.02
N PHE A 31 47.29 36.98 46.11
CA PHE A 31 48.38 36.85 47.09
C PHE A 31 49.76 37.08 46.48
N ASP A 32 49.86 36.96 45.16
CA ASP A 32 51.03 37.26 44.33
C ASP A 32 50.59 37.60 42.90
N ALA A 33 51.47 38.23 42.11
CA ALA A 33 51.21 38.56 40.72
C ALA A 33 50.94 37.32 39.85
N GLY A 34 51.53 36.16 40.22
CA GLY A 34 51.30 34.87 39.56
C GLY A 34 49.95 34.22 39.86
N ASP A 35 49.14 34.80 40.76
CA ASP A 35 47.78 34.32 41.05
C ASP A 35 46.73 34.91 40.08
N LEU A 36 47.18 35.54 38.99
CA LEU A 36 46.33 36.10 37.94
C LEU A 36 46.46 35.30 36.64
N ARG A 37 45.31 35.04 36.04
CA ARG A 37 45.19 34.58 34.66
C ARG A 37 44.70 35.73 33.80
N ILE A 38 45.45 36.06 32.76
CA ILE A 38 45.10 37.11 31.81
C ILE A 38 44.88 36.49 30.43
N THR A 39 43.73 36.80 29.82
CA THR A 39 43.41 36.34 28.47
C THR A 39 43.06 37.53 27.56
N ILE A 40 43.46 37.44 26.30
CA ILE A 40 43.03 38.33 25.22
C ILE A 40 42.29 37.50 24.17
N ASN A 41 41.04 37.85 23.90
CA ASN A 41 40.16 37.12 22.98
C ASN A 41 40.06 35.61 23.31
N GLY A 42 40.16 35.26 24.60
CA GLY A 42 40.12 33.88 25.09
C GLY A 42 41.46 33.14 25.07
N ASN A 43 42.52 33.74 24.52
CA ASN A 43 43.87 33.17 24.57
C ASN A 43 44.61 33.68 25.79
N GLU A 44 45.16 32.76 26.59
CA GLU A 44 45.99 33.08 27.73
C GLU A 44 47.35 33.63 27.28
N ILE A 45 47.81 34.66 27.98
CA ILE A 45 49.08 35.31 27.73
C ILE A 45 49.89 35.36 29.02
N GLU A 46 51.17 35.04 28.93
CA GLU A 46 52.09 35.01 30.07
C GLU A 46 53.09 36.18 30.05
N THR A 47 53.17 36.93 28.94
CA THR A 47 54.11 38.03 28.73
C THR A 47 53.43 39.23 28.05
N GLY A 48 54.13 40.37 27.96
CA GLY A 48 53.61 41.59 27.33
C GLY A 48 52.76 42.46 28.27
N PHE A 49 52.79 42.18 29.57
CA PHE A 49 52.16 42.99 30.61
C PHE A 49 52.96 42.94 31.92
N HIS A 50 52.67 43.89 32.80
CA HIS A 50 53.16 43.94 34.18
C HIS A 50 51.99 44.06 35.14
N VAL A 51 52.07 43.37 36.27
CA VAL A 51 51.07 43.45 37.34
C VAL A 51 51.63 44.28 38.48
N ALA A 52 50.91 45.34 38.85
CA ALA A 52 51.18 46.11 40.07
C ALA A 52 50.05 45.84 41.06
N LEU A 53 50.35 45.13 42.15
CA LEU A 53 49.39 44.87 43.22
C LEU A 53 49.24 46.08 44.14
N THR A 54 48.02 46.32 44.61
CA THR A 54 47.78 47.29 45.69
C THR A 54 48.44 46.76 46.97
N PRO A 55 49.12 47.62 47.76
CA PRO A 55 49.66 47.21 49.06
C PRO A 55 48.57 46.59 49.95
N SER A 56 48.90 45.50 50.64
CA SER A 56 47.94 44.70 51.42
C SER A 56 47.22 45.49 52.54
N ASP A 57 47.77 46.62 52.95
CA ASP A 57 47.21 47.54 53.95
C ASP A 57 46.24 48.60 53.37
N GLU A 58 46.17 48.74 52.05
CA GLU A 58 45.29 49.68 51.34
C GLU A 58 44.06 49.00 50.69
N GLY A 59 43.95 47.68 50.79
CA GLY A 59 42.85 46.87 50.24
C GLY A 59 43.29 45.96 49.08
N GLY A 60 42.38 45.07 48.67
CA GLY A 60 42.59 44.13 47.57
C GLY A 60 42.74 44.77 46.19
N GLY A 61 43.26 43.99 45.25
CA GLY A 61 43.30 44.37 43.83
C GLY A 61 44.66 44.83 43.31
N GLY A 62 44.63 45.50 42.15
CA GLY A 62 45.82 45.97 41.47
C GLY A 62 45.53 46.48 40.07
N VAL A 63 46.59 46.70 39.28
CA VAL A 63 46.52 47.11 37.88
C VAL A 63 47.37 46.18 37.03
N VAL A 64 46.77 45.66 35.96
CA VAL A 64 47.49 45.05 34.85
C VAL A 64 47.82 46.15 33.84
N ARG A 65 49.11 46.28 33.52
CA ARG A 65 49.64 47.25 32.55
C ARG A 65 50.20 46.52 31.34
N PHE A 66 49.59 46.66 30.18
CA PHE A 66 50.12 46.11 28.94
C PHE A 66 51.29 46.94 28.41
N GLU A 67 52.29 46.27 27.83
CA GLU A 67 53.42 46.94 27.16
C GLU A 67 52.98 47.65 25.87
N HIS A 68 51.99 47.07 25.18
CA HIS A 68 51.31 47.67 24.03
C HIS A 68 49.79 47.72 24.30
N PRO A 69 49.11 48.85 24.09
CA PRO A 69 47.66 48.94 24.24
C PRO A 69 46.94 47.85 23.44
N PRO A 70 46.05 47.06 24.06
CA PRO A 70 45.27 46.06 23.33
C PRO A 70 44.43 46.71 22.22
N GLU A 71 44.39 46.05 21.06
CA GLU A 71 43.68 46.55 19.88
C GLU A 71 42.21 46.88 20.17
N THR A 72 41.65 47.80 19.39
CA THR A 72 40.23 48.16 19.48
C THR A 72 39.35 46.92 19.32
N GLY A 73 38.52 46.64 20.31
CA GLY A 73 37.62 45.49 20.31
C GLY A 73 38.20 44.21 20.91
N ALA A 74 39.49 44.17 21.25
CA ALA A 74 40.09 43.02 21.94
C ALA A 74 39.45 42.82 23.33
N ARG A 75 38.94 41.62 23.61
CA ARG A 75 38.35 41.27 24.91
C ARG A 75 39.45 40.84 25.86
N ILE A 76 39.68 41.62 26.90
CA ILE A 76 40.66 41.32 27.95
C ILE A 76 39.89 40.74 29.13
N THR A 77 40.33 39.61 29.66
CA THR A 77 39.78 39.06 30.91
C THR A 77 40.91 38.88 31.89
N ILE A 78 40.73 39.44 33.09
CA ILE A 78 41.64 39.29 34.22
C ILE A 78 40.88 38.49 35.27
N ALA A 79 41.38 37.30 35.59
CA ALA A 79 40.75 36.39 36.54
C ALA A 79 41.77 35.95 37.59
N ARG A 80 41.31 35.65 38.80
CA ARG A 80 42.13 34.97 39.80
C ARG A 80 42.29 33.50 39.42
N GLN A 81 43.52 32.99 39.56
CA GLN A 81 43.84 31.57 39.46
C GLN A 81 44.87 31.23 40.54
N LEU A 82 44.40 30.77 41.70
CA LEU A 82 45.28 30.37 42.79
C LEU A 82 45.91 29.01 42.52
N HIS A 83 47.23 28.94 42.59
CA HIS A 83 47.96 27.67 42.59
C HIS A 83 48.10 27.17 44.02
N LEU A 84 47.69 25.92 44.28
CA LEU A 84 47.76 25.34 45.62
C LEU A 84 49.20 25.38 46.16
N ARG A 85 49.44 26.24 47.15
CA ARG A 85 50.75 26.46 47.77
C ARG A 85 50.59 26.83 49.24
N ARG A 86 51.66 26.66 50.01
CA ARG A 86 51.73 27.14 51.38
C ARG A 86 52.28 28.56 51.38
N LEU A 87 51.59 29.51 52.03
CA LEU A 87 52.05 30.89 52.12
C LEU A 87 53.03 31.11 53.27
N SER A 88 52.74 30.58 54.46
CA SER A 88 53.53 30.83 55.67
C SER A 88 54.31 29.60 56.14
N ALA A 89 55.59 29.77 56.48
CA ALA A 89 56.40 28.75 57.16
C ALA A 89 56.36 28.96 58.67
N PHE A 90 55.70 28.06 59.39
CA PHE A 90 55.64 28.02 60.86
C PHE A 90 56.82 27.21 61.40
N ASP A 91 57.64 27.83 62.26
CA ASP A 91 58.66 27.15 63.07
C ASP A 91 58.00 26.50 64.29
N ALA A 92 58.41 25.27 64.60
CA ALA A 92 57.94 24.47 65.74
C ALA A 92 58.13 25.15 67.11
N MET A 93 59.06 26.11 67.23
CA MET A 93 59.38 26.78 68.50
C MET A 93 58.77 28.19 68.61
N SER A 94 58.00 28.64 67.63
CA SER A 94 57.40 29.97 67.60
C SER A 94 55.86 29.92 67.63
N ILE A 95 55.23 30.85 68.34
CA ILE A 95 53.78 31.03 68.26
C ILE A 95 53.48 31.68 66.89
N PRO A 96 52.62 31.07 66.04
CA PRO A 96 52.23 31.68 64.78
C PRO A 96 51.68 33.08 65.03
N ARG A 97 52.14 34.06 64.26
CA ARG A 97 51.54 35.39 64.32
C ARG A 97 50.11 35.31 63.77
N GLY A 98 49.17 35.97 64.43
CA GLY A 98 47.75 35.91 64.06
C GLY A 98 47.46 36.43 62.64
N ASP A 99 48.25 37.40 62.17
CA ASP A 99 48.20 37.92 60.79
C ASP A 99 48.62 36.88 59.74
N ALA A 100 49.66 36.08 60.02
CA ALA A 100 50.08 34.99 59.16
C ALA A 100 49.07 33.84 59.13
N LEU A 101 48.43 33.54 60.26
CA LEU A 101 47.37 32.53 60.32
C LEU A 101 46.12 32.97 59.55
N GLU A 102 45.69 34.22 59.72
CA GLU A 102 44.55 34.77 58.99
C GLU A 102 44.80 34.74 57.48
N ARG A 103 45.99 35.15 57.04
CA ARG A 103 46.39 35.12 55.62
C ARG A 103 46.38 33.71 55.03
N ASP A 104 46.81 32.69 55.79
CA ASP A 104 46.77 31.29 55.34
C ASP A 104 45.33 30.76 55.26
N LEU A 105 44.45 31.10 56.22
CA LEU A 105 43.03 30.75 56.20
C LEU A 105 42.29 31.43 55.04
N ASP A 106 42.64 32.68 54.79
CA ASP A 106 42.14 33.50 53.69
C ASP A 106 42.49 32.88 52.33
N PHE A 107 43.74 32.46 52.17
CA PHE A 107 44.20 31.76 50.97
C PHE A 107 43.45 30.45 50.74
N MET A 108 43.29 29.63 51.78
CA MET A 108 42.53 28.38 51.66
C MET A 108 41.07 28.62 51.28
N THR A 109 40.43 29.64 51.86
CA THR A 109 39.05 30.01 51.54
C THR A 109 38.91 30.47 50.10
N ALA A 110 39.82 31.33 49.63
CA ALA A 110 39.82 31.78 48.24
C ALA A 110 40.12 30.63 47.26
N ALA A 111 41.07 29.74 47.58
CA ALA A 111 41.41 28.59 46.75
C ALA A 111 40.23 27.60 46.65
N LEU A 112 39.48 27.38 47.74
CA LEU A 112 38.26 26.58 47.72
C LEU A 112 37.17 27.22 46.86
N GLY A 113 37.02 28.55 46.91
CA GLY A 113 36.11 29.29 46.04
C GLY A 113 36.47 29.17 44.56
N ASP A 114 37.76 29.24 44.21
CA ASP A 114 38.24 29.05 42.84
C ASP A 114 37.98 27.61 42.36
N VAL A 115 38.13 26.60 43.24
CA VAL A 115 37.76 25.20 42.94
C VAL A 115 36.26 25.04 42.73
N ASP A 116 35.40 25.64 43.56
CA ASP A 116 33.94 25.63 43.38
C ASP A 116 33.52 26.27 42.05
N HIS A 117 34.17 27.37 41.68
CA HIS A 117 33.97 28.01 40.39
C HIS A 117 34.41 27.10 39.23
N ALA A 118 35.58 26.46 39.34
CA ALA A 118 36.06 25.51 38.33
C ALA A 118 35.10 24.31 38.17
N LEU A 119 34.55 23.79 39.28
CA LEU A 119 33.57 22.70 39.28
C LEU A 119 32.21 23.11 38.68
N THR A 120 31.88 24.40 38.57
CA THR A 120 30.66 24.86 37.90
C THR A 120 30.67 24.57 36.39
N GLY A 121 31.86 24.51 35.78
CA GLY A 121 32.03 24.23 34.35
C GLY A 121 32.24 22.76 33.99
N THR A 122 32.23 21.85 34.96
CA THR A 122 32.53 20.42 34.72
C THR A 122 31.26 19.59 34.49
N LEU A 123 31.43 18.47 33.79
CA LEU A 123 30.38 17.44 33.70
C LEU A 123 30.26 16.72 35.05
N ARG A 124 29.05 16.72 35.62
CA ARG A 124 28.75 16.08 36.90
C ARG A 124 27.51 15.20 36.80
N PHE A 125 27.49 14.14 37.59
CA PHE A 125 26.28 13.34 37.78
C PHE A 125 25.27 14.07 38.67
N GLY A 126 23.99 13.78 38.44
CA GLY A 126 22.92 14.20 39.35
C GLY A 126 22.96 13.44 40.67
N PRO A 127 22.24 13.93 41.70
CA PRO A 127 22.22 13.32 43.03
C PRO A 127 21.63 11.90 43.06
N ASP A 128 20.80 11.53 42.08
CA ASP A 128 20.10 10.25 42.01
C ASP A 128 20.87 9.16 41.21
N GLN A 129 22.16 9.38 40.91
CA GLN A 129 22.97 8.45 40.12
C GLN A 129 23.52 7.31 41.00
N ASP A 130 22.79 6.20 41.11
CA ASP A 130 23.05 5.09 42.04
C ASP A 130 24.03 3.99 41.55
N ALA A 131 24.93 4.24 40.58
CA ALA A 131 25.75 3.18 39.96
C ALA A 131 27.14 3.71 39.48
N PRO A 132 28.15 2.84 39.23
CA PRO A 132 29.55 3.22 38.96
C PRO A 132 29.75 3.82 37.55
N ALA A 133 29.01 4.89 37.25
CA ALA A 133 29.18 5.66 36.03
C ALA A 133 30.37 6.61 36.20
N SER A 134 31.25 6.65 35.20
CA SER A 134 32.37 7.60 35.16
C SER A 134 32.06 8.78 34.24
N ALA A 135 32.35 9.99 34.71
CA ALA A 135 32.31 11.21 33.90
C ALA A 135 33.67 11.53 33.27
N GLU A 136 34.64 10.60 33.37
CA GLU A 136 35.94 10.73 32.73
C GLU A 136 35.76 10.80 31.20
N LEU A 137 36.40 11.78 30.59
CA LEU A 137 36.37 11.93 29.14
C LEU A 137 37.22 10.83 28.48
N PRO A 138 36.71 10.15 27.45
CA PRO A 138 37.50 9.21 26.67
C PRO A 138 38.64 9.94 25.94
N VAL A 139 39.66 9.18 25.53
CA VAL A 139 40.76 9.72 24.70
C VAL A 139 40.18 10.42 23.46
N ILE A 140 40.59 11.67 23.26
CA ILE A 140 40.04 12.55 22.22
C ILE A 140 40.31 11.95 20.85
N THR A 141 39.25 11.68 20.10
CA THR A 141 39.33 11.31 18.69
C THR A 141 38.75 12.45 17.84
N PRO A 142 39.55 13.07 16.94
CA PRO A 142 39.07 14.20 16.14
C PRO A 142 37.82 13.86 15.33
N GLY A 143 36.86 14.80 15.29
CA GLY A 143 35.66 14.72 14.46
C GLY A 143 34.57 13.75 14.95
N ARG A 144 34.69 13.22 16.18
CA ARG A 144 33.72 12.32 16.82
C ARG A 144 32.90 13.06 17.89
N ALA A 145 31.62 12.70 18.01
CA ALA A 145 30.77 13.20 19.11
C ALA A 145 31.10 12.49 20.44
N LEU A 146 30.77 13.13 21.57
CA LEU A 146 30.74 12.49 22.88
C LEU A 146 29.35 11.91 23.15
N ILE A 147 29.27 10.63 23.51
CA ILE A 147 28.02 9.93 23.83
C ILE A 147 28.18 9.11 25.12
N TRP A 148 27.06 8.68 25.71
CA TRP A 148 27.09 7.59 26.69
C TRP A 148 27.39 6.27 25.99
N ASN A 149 28.23 5.44 26.60
CA ASN A 149 28.47 4.09 26.13
C ASN A 149 27.18 3.25 26.24
N ALA A 150 27.11 2.14 25.48
CA ALA A 150 25.91 1.30 25.46
C ALA A 150 25.58 0.65 26.82
N ALA A 151 26.56 0.54 27.72
CA ALA A 151 26.38 0.01 29.06
C ALA A 151 25.86 1.05 30.07
N GLY A 152 25.79 2.34 29.70
CA GLY A 152 25.41 3.44 30.58
C GLY A 152 26.43 3.72 31.71
N THR A 153 27.65 3.18 31.61
CA THR A 153 28.68 3.27 32.68
C THR A 153 29.70 4.38 32.46
N GLY A 154 29.63 5.11 31.35
CA GLY A 154 30.54 6.22 31.10
C GLY A 154 30.44 6.80 29.69
N LEU A 155 31.29 7.78 29.40
CA LEU A 155 31.35 8.46 28.11
C LEU A 155 32.22 7.70 27.10
N ALA A 156 31.88 7.81 25.82
CA ALA A 156 32.58 7.19 24.71
C ALA A 156 32.57 8.10 23.47
N ASN A 157 33.52 7.88 22.56
CA ASN A 157 33.52 8.50 21.23
C ASN A 157 32.42 7.87 20.37
N GLY A 158 31.44 8.68 19.97
CA GLY A 158 30.30 8.29 19.18
C GLY A 158 30.52 8.42 17.66
N PRO A 159 29.45 8.58 16.88
CA PRO A 159 29.56 8.73 15.44
C PRO A 159 30.32 10.01 15.07
N SER A 160 31.01 9.95 13.93
CA SER A 160 31.64 11.09 13.29
C SER A 160 30.61 12.01 12.64
N GLY A 161 30.99 13.27 12.40
CA GLY A 161 30.14 14.20 11.64
C GLY A 161 29.70 13.66 10.27
N ALA A 162 30.56 12.87 9.60
CA ALA A 162 30.23 12.23 8.32
C ALA A 162 29.17 11.13 8.47
N GLU A 163 29.25 10.30 9.51
CA GLU A 163 28.26 9.27 9.81
C GLU A 163 26.90 9.88 10.17
N ILE A 164 26.90 10.98 10.93
CA ILE A 164 25.67 11.75 11.25
C ILE A 164 25.06 12.36 9.98
N ALA A 165 25.87 12.97 9.11
CA ALA A 165 25.40 13.54 7.84
C ALA A 165 24.85 12.47 6.89
N GLN A 166 25.48 11.27 6.86
CA GLN A 166 24.98 10.12 6.12
C GLN A 166 23.64 9.64 6.66
N ALA A 167 23.44 9.60 7.98
CA ALA A 167 22.14 9.25 8.57
C ALA A 167 21.03 10.22 8.14
N SER A 168 21.30 11.53 8.14
CA SER A 168 20.34 12.53 7.62
C SER A 168 20.05 12.33 6.13
N THR A 169 21.07 11.98 5.34
CA THR A 169 20.90 11.70 3.90
C THR A 169 20.07 10.44 3.68
N LYS A 170 20.30 9.40 4.49
CA LYS A 170 19.52 8.14 4.44
C LYS A 170 18.07 8.35 4.84
N ALA A 171 17.80 9.20 5.83
CA ALA A 171 16.45 9.59 6.19
C ALA A 171 15.74 10.33 5.04
N ALA A 172 16.43 11.27 4.39
CA ALA A 172 15.90 11.97 3.20
C ALA A 172 15.64 10.99 2.04
N GLN A 173 16.56 10.05 1.76
CA GLN A 173 16.38 9.01 0.75
C GLN A 173 15.21 8.08 1.07
N ALA A 174 14.99 7.74 2.35
CA ALA A 174 13.86 6.93 2.78
C ALA A 174 12.53 7.69 2.59
N GLN A 175 12.48 8.98 2.92
CA GLN A 175 11.32 9.83 2.68
C GLN A 175 11.03 9.98 1.18
N ASP A 176 12.07 10.21 0.36
CA ASP A 176 11.93 10.27 -1.10
C ASP A 176 11.42 8.94 -1.68
N ALA A 177 11.88 7.81 -1.14
CA ALA A 177 11.41 6.49 -1.54
C ALA A 177 9.93 6.28 -1.17
N ALA A 178 9.51 6.68 0.04
CA ALA A 178 8.12 6.65 0.48
C ALA A 178 7.24 7.54 -0.42
N ASN A 179 7.65 8.79 -0.66
CA ASN A 179 6.93 9.72 -1.56
C ASN A 179 6.83 9.15 -3.00
N ARG A 180 7.87 8.47 -3.49
CA ARG A 180 7.83 7.81 -4.81
C ARG A 180 6.91 6.61 -4.83
N ALA A 181 6.80 5.85 -3.74
CA ALA A 181 5.87 4.74 -3.60
C ALA A 181 4.42 5.25 -3.57
N GLU A 182 4.10 6.27 -2.76
CA GLU A 182 2.79 6.93 -2.75
C GLU A 182 2.44 7.52 -4.12
N ALA A 183 3.39 8.19 -4.78
CA ALA A 183 3.19 8.68 -6.13
C ALA A 183 3.05 7.55 -7.18
N ALA A 184 3.61 6.37 -6.94
CA ALA A 184 3.43 5.20 -7.80
C ALA A 184 2.06 4.56 -7.56
N GLU A 185 1.59 4.49 -6.32
CA GLU A 185 0.25 4.06 -5.93
C GLU A 185 -0.81 4.99 -6.54
N SER A 186 -0.69 6.31 -6.34
CA SER A 186 -1.59 7.28 -6.96
C SER A 186 -1.55 7.22 -8.50
N ARG A 187 -0.38 6.97 -9.11
CA ARG A 187 -0.28 6.71 -10.55
C ARG A 187 -0.92 5.40 -10.96
N SER A 188 -0.86 4.36 -10.14
CA SER A 188 -1.52 3.07 -10.37
C SER A 188 -3.04 3.19 -10.27
N GLU A 189 -3.55 3.89 -9.26
CA GLU A 189 -4.98 4.22 -9.13
C GLU A 189 -5.46 5.09 -10.28
N THR A 190 -4.68 6.12 -10.65
CA THR A 190 -5.00 6.97 -11.81
C THR A 190 -4.93 6.17 -13.11
N ALA A 191 -3.98 5.26 -13.26
CA ALA A 191 -3.86 4.38 -14.41
C ALA A 191 -5.00 3.34 -14.46
N ALA A 192 -5.43 2.80 -13.31
CA ALA A 192 -6.59 1.92 -13.22
C ALA A 192 -7.87 2.68 -13.55
N ALA A 193 -8.09 3.86 -12.97
CA ALA A 193 -9.21 4.73 -13.29
C ALA A 193 -9.17 5.26 -14.74
N SER A 194 -7.97 5.46 -15.30
CA SER A 194 -7.77 5.83 -16.71
C SER A 194 -7.89 4.62 -17.63
N PHE A 195 -7.61 3.41 -17.17
CA PHE A 195 -7.84 2.17 -17.90
C PHE A 195 -9.32 1.85 -17.90
N GLU A 196 -10.03 1.98 -16.78
CA GLU A 196 -11.48 1.90 -16.72
C GLU A 196 -12.13 3.01 -17.53
N ARG A 197 -11.66 4.26 -17.42
CA ARG A 197 -12.13 5.35 -18.28
C ARG A 197 -11.72 5.18 -19.72
N SER A 198 -10.57 4.60 -20.06
CA SER A 198 -10.16 4.33 -21.45
C SER A 198 -10.80 3.06 -21.99
N ASN A 199 -11.25 2.13 -21.15
CA ASN A 199 -12.02 0.98 -21.55
C ASN A 199 -13.48 1.41 -21.74
N ALA A 200 -14.03 2.20 -20.80
CA ALA A 200 -15.33 2.84 -20.94
C ALA A 200 -15.33 3.87 -22.08
N ALA A 201 -14.26 4.65 -22.27
CA ALA A 201 -14.11 5.61 -23.36
C ALA A 201 -13.61 4.96 -24.64
N ALA A 202 -12.90 3.83 -24.68
CA ALA A 202 -12.72 3.08 -25.92
C ALA A 202 -14.04 2.42 -26.29
N MET A 203 -14.84 1.96 -25.31
CA MET A 203 -16.21 1.50 -25.54
C MET A 203 -17.11 2.66 -25.98
N LEU A 204 -16.91 3.89 -25.49
CA LEU A 204 -17.63 5.11 -25.91
C LEU A 204 -17.08 5.74 -27.21
N ASP A 205 -15.78 5.62 -27.53
CA ASP A 205 -15.08 6.26 -28.66
C ASP A 205 -14.98 5.31 -29.85
N LEU A 206 -15.01 3.99 -29.63
CA LEU A 206 -15.48 3.02 -30.64
C LEU A 206 -16.97 3.27 -30.96
N ASP A 207 -17.76 3.74 -30.00
CA ASP A 207 -19.19 4.11 -30.15
C ASP A 207 -19.38 5.51 -30.80
N PHE A 208 -18.40 6.43 -30.72
CA PHE A 208 -18.48 7.76 -31.35
C PHE A 208 -17.63 7.99 -32.61
N ARG A 209 -16.48 7.32 -32.80
CA ARG A 209 -15.68 7.45 -34.06
C ARG A 209 -16.16 6.54 -35.17
N SER A 210 -17.04 5.62 -34.86
CA SER A 210 -17.83 4.90 -35.83
C SER A 210 -19.07 5.76 -36.18
N GLY A 211 -18.84 6.95 -36.74
CA GLY A 211 -19.90 7.83 -37.25
C GLY A 211 -20.78 7.18 -38.34
N ASP A 212 -20.40 6.00 -38.83
CA ASP A 212 -21.19 5.12 -39.71
C ASP A 212 -21.82 3.90 -39.01
N VAL A 213 -21.53 3.64 -37.73
CA VAL A 213 -22.08 2.49 -36.95
C VAL A 213 -23.18 2.92 -35.98
N LEU A 214 -23.49 4.22 -35.85
CA LEU A 214 -24.76 4.67 -35.28
C LEU A 214 -26.00 4.32 -36.14
N ALA A 215 -25.81 3.53 -37.21
CA ALA A 215 -26.86 2.75 -37.85
C ALA A 215 -27.13 1.37 -37.18
N TRP A 216 -26.42 1.02 -36.11
CA TRP A 216 -26.82 -0.04 -35.18
C TRP A 216 -27.79 0.57 -34.17
N GLU A 217 -29.05 0.49 -34.54
CA GLU A 217 -30.19 0.88 -33.73
C GLU A 217 -30.10 0.15 -32.38
N ASP A 218 -30.06 0.92 -31.31
CA ASP A 218 -30.47 0.51 -29.97
C ASP A 218 -31.73 -0.37 -30.11
N GLU A 219 -31.71 -1.60 -29.59
CA GLU A 219 -32.85 -2.53 -29.67
C GLU A 219 -34.14 -1.91 -29.13
N ARG A 220 -34.03 -0.92 -28.24
CA ARG A 220 -35.16 -0.15 -27.70
C ARG A 220 -35.81 0.80 -28.73
N ARG A 221 -35.14 1.06 -29.86
CA ARG A 221 -35.61 1.91 -30.97
C ARG A 221 -36.00 1.12 -32.22
N MET A 222 -35.64 -0.16 -32.31
CA MET A 222 -36.05 -1.01 -33.43
C MET A 222 -37.57 -1.27 -33.38
N PRO A 223 -38.29 -1.18 -34.51
CA PRO A 223 -39.67 -1.66 -34.59
C PRO A 223 -39.72 -3.15 -34.24
N VAL A 224 -40.39 -3.50 -33.15
CA VAL A 224 -40.53 -4.90 -32.71
C VAL A 224 -41.74 -5.53 -33.39
N ILE A 225 -41.53 -6.71 -33.97
CA ILE A 225 -42.56 -7.52 -34.60
C ILE A 225 -42.66 -8.85 -33.85
N ASP A 226 -43.76 -9.08 -33.16
CA ASP A 226 -44.09 -10.39 -32.63
C ASP A 226 -44.70 -11.27 -33.74
N ALA A 227 -44.08 -12.41 -34.02
CA ALA A 227 -44.51 -13.39 -35.00
C ALA A 227 -44.86 -14.72 -34.29
N PRO A 228 -46.09 -14.84 -33.75
CA PRO A 228 -46.54 -16.05 -33.03
C PRO A 228 -46.86 -17.23 -33.95
N VAL A 229 -46.90 -17.03 -35.26
CA VAL A 229 -47.12 -18.05 -36.30
C VAL A 229 -46.21 -17.76 -37.48
N SER A 230 -46.01 -18.75 -38.36
CA SER A 230 -45.13 -18.60 -39.52
C SER A 230 -45.52 -17.38 -40.37
N ARG A 231 -44.53 -16.56 -40.76
CA ARG A 231 -44.74 -15.24 -41.37
C ARG A 231 -43.80 -15.02 -42.56
N ILE A 232 -44.31 -14.37 -43.60
CA ILE A 232 -43.51 -13.83 -44.70
C ILE A 232 -43.16 -12.37 -44.41
N MET A 233 -41.88 -12.00 -44.53
CA MET A 233 -41.39 -10.64 -44.26
C MET A 233 -41.58 -9.69 -45.45
N ASP A 234 -41.97 -8.44 -45.17
CA ASP A 234 -42.02 -7.35 -46.17
C ASP A 234 -40.72 -6.53 -46.10
N ILE A 235 -40.15 -6.19 -47.26
CA ILE A 235 -38.95 -5.35 -47.40
C ILE A 235 -39.07 -3.98 -46.72
N ARG A 236 -40.30 -3.48 -46.53
CA ARG A 236 -40.56 -2.21 -45.81
C ARG A 236 -40.31 -2.32 -44.31
N GLU A 237 -40.23 -3.53 -43.79
CA GLU A 237 -39.98 -3.84 -42.38
C GLU A 237 -38.48 -3.98 -42.09
N THR A 238 -37.61 -3.57 -43.03
CA THR A 238 -36.17 -3.57 -42.83
C THR A 238 -35.78 -2.80 -41.56
N GLY A 239 -34.85 -3.35 -40.78
CA GLY A 239 -34.46 -2.82 -39.46
C GLY A 239 -35.36 -3.26 -38.31
N SER A 240 -36.40 -4.06 -38.55
CA SER A 240 -37.24 -4.59 -37.48
C SER A 240 -36.54 -5.69 -36.67
N LEU A 241 -36.84 -5.74 -35.37
CA LEU A 241 -36.58 -6.86 -34.48
C LEU A 241 -37.77 -7.82 -34.52
N VAL A 242 -37.59 -9.02 -35.07
CA VAL A 242 -38.61 -10.06 -35.23
C VAL A 242 -38.48 -11.08 -34.10
N ARG A 243 -39.47 -11.11 -33.21
CA ARG A 243 -39.62 -12.16 -32.20
C ARG A 243 -40.35 -13.34 -32.78
N LEU A 244 -39.68 -14.47 -32.89
CA LEU A 244 -40.33 -15.71 -33.26
C LEU A 244 -40.82 -16.44 -32.01
N SER A 245 -42.05 -16.95 -32.08
CA SER A 245 -42.69 -17.67 -30.99
C SER A 245 -43.28 -19.00 -31.46
N SER A 246 -43.24 -20.01 -30.61
CA SER A 246 -43.92 -21.29 -30.75
C SER A 246 -43.50 -22.08 -32.00
N GLY A 247 -42.21 -22.06 -32.34
CA GLY A 247 -41.68 -22.76 -33.52
C GLY A 247 -42.11 -22.14 -34.86
N SER A 248 -42.60 -20.90 -34.86
CA SER A 248 -43.02 -20.16 -36.06
C SER A 248 -41.90 -20.05 -37.09
N GLN A 249 -42.17 -20.35 -38.36
CA GLN A 249 -41.18 -20.22 -39.42
C GLN A 249 -41.18 -18.81 -40.02
N LEU A 250 -39.99 -18.27 -40.29
CA LEU A 250 -39.87 -16.98 -40.97
C LEU A 250 -39.54 -17.20 -42.45
N THR A 251 -40.30 -16.59 -43.35
CA THR A 251 -40.05 -16.66 -44.80
C THR A 251 -39.55 -15.33 -45.34
N LEU A 252 -38.41 -15.36 -46.03
CA LEU A 252 -37.79 -14.16 -46.60
C LEU A 252 -38.24 -13.88 -48.05
N PRO A 253 -38.35 -12.60 -48.45
CA PRO A 253 -38.65 -12.23 -49.82
C PRO A 253 -37.47 -12.52 -50.76
N VAL A 254 -37.73 -12.75 -52.04
CA VAL A 254 -36.70 -13.08 -53.06
C VAL A 254 -35.53 -12.07 -53.06
N ALA A 255 -34.28 -12.52 -53.05
CA ALA A 255 -33.14 -11.60 -53.12
C ALA A 255 -33.05 -10.92 -54.51
N SER A 256 -32.74 -9.62 -54.54
CA SER A 256 -32.56 -8.84 -55.79
C SER A 256 -31.72 -7.59 -55.53
N LEU A 257 -31.09 -7.02 -56.56
CA LEU A 257 -30.21 -5.84 -56.42
C LEU A 257 -30.91 -4.64 -55.74
N ALA A 258 -32.22 -4.47 -55.97
CA ALA A 258 -33.02 -3.41 -55.34
C ALA A 258 -33.23 -3.60 -53.83
N ARG A 259 -32.88 -4.78 -53.31
CA ARG A 259 -33.01 -5.19 -51.90
C ARG A 259 -31.65 -5.32 -51.21
N ASN A 260 -30.58 -4.89 -51.86
CA ASN A 260 -29.27 -4.82 -51.24
C ASN A 260 -29.33 -3.91 -50.00
N GLY A 261 -28.93 -4.43 -48.84
CA GLY A 261 -28.98 -3.74 -47.55
C GLY A 261 -30.28 -3.91 -46.76
N VAL A 262 -31.29 -4.63 -47.27
CA VAL A 262 -32.45 -5.02 -46.45
C VAL A 262 -31.97 -5.95 -45.35
N ARG A 263 -32.35 -5.65 -44.10
CA ARG A 263 -31.94 -6.38 -42.90
C ARG A 263 -33.13 -6.69 -42.00
N TYR A 264 -33.16 -7.88 -41.41
CA TYR A 264 -34.05 -8.20 -40.30
C TYR A 264 -33.24 -8.82 -39.19
N ARG A 265 -33.54 -8.42 -37.96
CA ARG A 265 -32.96 -9.04 -36.78
C ARG A 265 -33.96 -10.01 -36.21
N VAL A 266 -33.58 -11.27 -36.04
CA VAL A 266 -34.50 -12.33 -35.65
C VAL A 266 -34.02 -12.94 -34.36
N PHE A 267 -34.92 -13.04 -33.38
CA PHE A 267 -34.61 -13.68 -32.11
C PHE A 267 -35.64 -14.77 -31.76
N ASN A 268 -35.17 -15.88 -31.19
CA ASN A 268 -36.05 -16.96 -30.71
C ASN A 268 -36.58 -16.62 -29.32
N GLY A 269 -37.90 -16.45 -29.20
CA GLY A 269 -38.57 -16.11 -27.95
C GLY A 269 -38.92 -17.31 -27.05
N ASP A 270 -38.93 -18.54 -27.59
CA ASP A 270 -39.76 -19.63 -27.05
C ASP A 270 -39.02 -20.98 -26.85
N GLY A 271 -37.71 -21.06 -27.12
CA GLY A 271 -36.86 -22.20 -26.71
C GLY A 271 -37.12 -23.54 -27.43
N THR A 272 -37.96 -23.52 -28.46
CA THR A 272 -38.15 -24.62 -29.42
C THR A 272 -37.51 -24.20 -30.74
N MET A 273 -36.97 -25.16 -31.51
CA MET A 273 -36.26 -24.88 -32.76
C MET A 273 -37.11 -24.03 -33.70
N VAL A 274 -36.55 -22.90 -34.15
CA VAL A 274 -37.21 -22.00 -35.09
C VAL A 274 -36.45 -21.95 -36.41
N ASP A 275 -37.16 -22.16 -37.51
CA ASP A 275 -36.59 -22.29 -38.84
C ASP A 275 -36.83 -21.05 -39.71
N ILE A 276 -35.78 -20.55 -40.35
CA ILE A 276 -35.85 -19.46 -41.33
C ILE A 276 -35.77 -20.06 -42.74
N THR A 277 -36.83 -19.88 -43.54
CA THR A 277 -37.02 -20.44 -44.89
C THR A 277 -36.97 -19.34 -45.96
N THR A 278 -36.51 -19.66 -47.19
CA THR A 278 -36.50 -18.72 -48.31
C THR A 278 -37.57 -19.06 -49.35
N ALA A 279 -38.41 -18.08 -49.74
CA ALA A 279 -39.33 -18.26 -50.85
C ALA A 279 -38.57 -18.14 -52.19
N ALA A 280 -38.63 -19.21 -52.99
CA ALA A 280 -38.24 -19.31 -54.40
C ALA A 280 -37.10 -18.36 -54.85
N GLY A 281 -35.84 -18.81 -54.72
CA GLY A 281 -34.82 -18.39 -55.69
C GLY A 281 -33.37 -18.24 -55.25
N ASN A 282 -33.00 -18.25 -53.96
CA ASN A 282 -31.56 -18.21 -53.60
C ASN A 282 -31.26 -19.03 -52.32
N VAL A 283 -30.32 -19.96 -52.47
CA VAL A 283 -29.89 -21.00 -51.52
C VAL A 283 -28.78 -20.45 -50.61
N ILE A 284 -28.95 -20.51 -49.28
CA ILE A 284 -27.82 -20.32 -48.36
C ILE A 284 -27.06 -21.65 -48.34
N ARG A 285 -25.96 -21.72 -49.09
CA ARG A 285 -25.12 -22.93 -49.18
C ARG A 285 -24.24 -23.05 -47.93
N PRO A 286 -24.15 -24.24 -47.32
CA PRO A 286 -23.01 -24.58 -46.49
C PRO A 286 -21.77 -24.75 -47.39
N THR A 287 -20.59 -24.33 -46.94
CA THR A 287 -19.33 -24.42 -47.70
C THR A 287 -18.83 -25.86 -47.95
N ASN A 288 -19.55 -26.90 -47.51
CA ASN A 288 -19.13 -28.30 -47.61
C ASN A 288 -20.18 -29.24 -48.26
N GLY A 289 -20.65 -28.92 -49.47
CA GLY A 289 -21.12 -29.94 -50.43
C GLY A 289 -22.33 -30.82 -50.07
N GLY A 290 -23.24 -30.39 -49.19
CA GLY A 290 -24.49 -31.10 -48.89
C GLY A 290 -25.68 -30.68 -49.78
N ALA A 291 -26.66 -31.57 -49.94
CA ALA A 291 -27.88 -31.38 -50.74
C ALA A 291 -28.81 -30.26 -50.23
N GLU A 292 -29.72 -29.79 -51.09
CA GLU A 292 -30.71 -28.73 -50.82
C GLU A 292 -31.58 -29.02 -49.59
N VAL A 293 -31.27 -28.39 -48.45
CA VAL A 293 -32.24 -27.99 -47.41
C VAL A 293 -31.67 -26.75 -46.73
N THR A 294 -32.28 -25.58 -46.91
CA THR A 294 -31.86 -24.37 -46.18
C THR A 294 -32.93 -23.99 -45.16
N VAL A 295 -32.64 -24.36 -43.93
CA VAL A 295 -33.28 -23.89 -42.71
C VAL A 295 -32.13 -23.34 -41.86
N TYR A 296 -32.14 -22.05 -41.52
CA TYR A 296 -31.23 -21.52 -40.52
C TYR A 296 -31.89 -21.65 -39.14
N PRO A 297 -31.44 -22.57 -38.27
CA PRO A 297 -32.13 -22.83 -37.01
C PRO A 297 -31.69 -21.82 -35.95
N LEU A 298 -32.65 -21.32 -35.17
CA LEU A 298 -32.41 -20.66 -33.89
C LEU A 298 -32.82 -21.63 -32.77
N PRO A 299 -31.94 -22.53 -32.30
CA PRO A 299 -32.31 -23.64 -31.41
C PRO A 299 -32.62 -23.21 -29.97
N THR A 300 -32.02 -22.12 -29.47
CA THR A 300 -32.14 -21.70 -28.08
C THR A 300 -32.92 -20.39 -27.93
N ARG A 301 -33.66 -20.27 -26.82
CA ARG A 301 -34.32 -19.01 -26.45
C ARG A 301 -33.26 -17.93 -26.21
N GLY A 302 -33.38 -16.79 -26.88
CA GLY A 302 -32.39 -15.73 -26.86
C GLY A 302 -31.37 -15.81 -28.00
N ASP A 303 -31.33 -16.90 -28.77
CA ASP A 303 -30.51 -16.95 -30.00
C ASP A 303 -30.97 -15.87 -30.95
N MET A 304 -29.99 -15.24 -31.59
CA MET A 304 -30.23 -14.03 -32.35
C MET A 304 -29.33 -13.97 -33.58
N VAL A 305 -29.95 -13.66 -34.71
CA VAL A 305 -29.31 -13.61 -36.01
C VAL A 305 -29.75 -12.37 -36.79
N ASP A 306 -28.81 -11.72 -37.46
CA ASP A 306 -29.11 -10.72 -38.47
C ASP A 306 -29.20 -11.40 -39.84
N LEU A 307 -30.35 -11.25 -40.48
CA LEU A 307 -30.58 -11.68 -41.85
C LEU A 307 -30.34 -10.49 -42.76
N ILE A 308 -29.39 -10.61 -43.68
CA ILE A 308 -28.96 -9.51 -44.54
C ILE A 308 -29.04 -9.94 -46.01
N CYS A 309 -29.63 -9.09 -46.85
CA CYS A 309 -29.62 -9.28 -48.30
C CYS A 309 -28.47 -8.49 -48.93
N ASP A 310 -27.55 -9.18 -49.63
CA ASP A 310 -26.43 -8.55 -50.38
C ASP A 310 -26.82 -8.14 -51.81
N GLY A 311 -28.11 -8.20 -52.14
CA GLY A 311 -28.65 -7.95 -53.48
C GLY A 311 -28.66 -9.19 -54.39
N MET A 312 -28.00 -10.28 -54.02
CA MET A 312 -28.01 -11.54 -54.78
C MET A 312 -28.53 -12.71 -53.95
N ARG A 313 -28.31 -12.70 -52.63
CA ARG A 313 -28.75 -13.74 -51.71
C ARG A 313 -29.10 -13.13 -50.36
N TRP A 314 -29.72 -13.95 -49.52
CA TRP A 314 -29.75 -13.73 -48.08
C TRP A 314 -28.58 -14.47 -47.45
N PHE A 315 -27.99 -13.89 -46.43
CA PHE A 315 -27.09 -14.60 -45.54
C PHE A 315 -27.49 -14.28 -44.10
N ALA A 316 -27.24 -15.24 -43.23
CA ALA A 316 -27.43 -15.12 -41.80
C ALA A 316 -26.09 -14.76 -41.16
N ALA A 317 -26.10 -13.73 -40.33
CA ALA A 317 -24.98 -13.30 -39.52
C ALA A 317 -25.34 -13.53 -38.05
N PRO A 318 -24.83 -14.60 -37.42
CA PRO A 318 -25.00 -14.85 -35.98
C PRO A 318 -24.64 -13.62 -35.14
N ILE A 319 -25.46 -13.26 -34.16
CA ILE A 319 -25.15 -12.22 -33.16
C ILE A 319 -24.94 -12.85 -31.80
N HIS A 320 -25.89 -13.69 -31.37
CA HIS A 320 -25.83 -14.45 -30.12
C HIS A 320 -25.96 -15.94 -30.43
N GLU A 321 -24.90 -16.55 -30.97
CA GLU A 321 -24.86 -17.99 -31.26
C GLU A 321 -23.58 -18.69 -30.79
N THR A 322 -22.70 -17.99 -30.07
CA THR A 322 -21.53 -18.60 -29.39
C THR A 322 -21.94 -19.60 -28.30
N GLY A 323 -23.25 -19.73 -28.05
CA GLY A 323 -23.84 -20.58 -27.04
C GLY A 323 -23.88 -19.94 -25.67
N PRO A 324 -24.57 -20.59 -24.72
CA PRO A 324 -24.87 -19.92 -23.48
C PRO A 324 -23.60 -19.73 -22.64
N VAL A 325 -23.50 -18.50 -22.14
CA VAL A 325 -22.58 -18.09 -21.09
C VAL A 325 -23.40 -17.92 -19.81
N VAL A 326 -22.98 -18.64 -18.77
CA VAL A 326 -23.54 -18.56 -17.43
C VAL A 326 -22.40 -18.35 -16.44
N LYS A 327 -22.49 -17.29 -15.64
CA LYS A 327 -21.55 -16.96 -14.56
C LYS A 327 -22.32 -16.80 -13.26
N LEU A 328 -22.00 -17.66 -12.30
CA LEU A 328 -22.62 -17.71 -10.99
C LEU A 328 -21.57 -17.41 -9.93
N LEU A 329 -21.97 -16.65 -8.92
CA LEU A 329 -21.16 -16.40 -7.73
C LEU A 329 -21.94 -16.82 -6.49
N ARG A 330 -21.15 -17.22 -5.49
CA ARG A 330 -21.65 -17.32 -4.12
C ARG A 330 -20.86 -16.37 -3.24
N THR A 331 -21.57 -15.39 -2.69
CA THR A 331 -20.99 -14.31 -1.87
C THR A 331 -21.16 -14.56 -0.38
N ALA A 332 -22.31 -15.09 0.04
CA ALA A 332 -22.60 -15.46 1.42
C ALA A 332 -22.06 -16.84 1.79
N SER A 333 -21.83 -17.08 3.07
CA SER A 333 -21.43 -18.41 3.54
C SER A 333 -22.53 -19.46 3.30
N GLN A 334 -22.14 -20.72 3.12
CA GLN A 334 -23.06 -21.86 3.06
C GLN A 334 -22.61 -22.91 4.06
N SER A 335 -23.51 -23.37 4.93
CA SER A 335 -23.21 -24.54 5.75
C SER A 335 -23.29 -25.82 4.93
N ILE A 336 -22.31 -26.71 5.12
CA ILE A 336 -22.25 -28.06 4.57
C ILE A 336 -22.43 -29.04 5.74
N PRO A 337 -23.54 -29.80 5.81
CA PRO A 337 -23.78 -30.72 6.92
C PRO A 337 -22.75 -31.85 7.02
N ALA A 338 -22.55 -32.35 8.25
CA ALA A 338 -21.63 -33.44 8.58
C ALA A 338 -21.76 -34.68 7.67
N GLY A 339 -20.63 -35.16 7.14
CA GLY A 339 -20.50 -36.41 6.36
C GLY A 339 -21.36 -36.50 5.09
N GLY A 340 -21.98 -35.39 4.68
CA GLY A 340 -23.01 -35.35 3.65
C GLY A 340 -22.54 -34.82 2.30
N ALA A 341 -23.37 -35.05 1.29
CA ALA A 341 -23.21 -34.48 -0.03
C ALA A 341 -24.21 -33.34 -0.22
N PHE A 342 -23.72 -32.13 -0.47
CA PHE A 342 -24.54 -30.93 -0.51
C PHE A 342 -24.43 -30.21 -1.85
N LEU A 343 -25.53 -29.59 -2.29
CA LEU A 343 -25.52 -28.78 -3.51
C LEU A 343 -24.93 -27.42 -3.21
N VAL A 344 -24.06 -26.93 -4.08
CA VAL A 344 -23.61 -25.54 -4.00
C VAL A 344 -24.74 -24.66 -4.48
N GLU A 345 -25.24 -23.83 -3.58
CA GLU A 345 -26.30 -22.87 -3.88
C GLU A 345 -25.67 -21.57 -4.39
N TRP A 346 -26.30 -20.93 -5.37
CA TRP A 346 -25.79 -19.68 -5.96
C TRP A 346 -26.69 -18.53 -5.52
N ASP A 347 -26.10 -17.50 -4.91
CA ASP A 347 -26.84 -16.33 -4.43
C ASP A 347 -26.76 -15.13 -5.38
N GLN A 348 -25.87 -15.20 -6.38
CA GLN A 348 -25.69 -14.18 -7.40
C GLN A 348 -25.59 -14.82 -8.79
N VAL A 349 -26.44 -14.36 -9.71
CA VAL A 349 -26.33 -14.65 -11.15
C VAL A 349 -25.71 -13.42 -11.81
N ILE A 350 -24.42 -13.50 -12.12
CA ILE A 350 -23.67 -12.40 -12.73
C ILE A 350 -23.99 -12.29 -14.21
N GLU A 351 -24.09 -13.44 -14.87
CA GLU A 351 -24.45 -13.52 -16.27
C GLU A 351 -25.26 -14.79 -16.49
N ASP A 352 -26.39 -14.66 -17.16
CA ASP A 352 -27.15 -15.78 -17.70
C ASP A 352 -27.75 -15.33 -19.02
N SER A 353 -26.95 -15.48 -20.08
CA SER A 353 -27.27 -15.00 -21.41
C SER A 353 -28.56 -15.58 -22.01
N HIS A 354 -29.02 -16.74 -21.51
CA HIS A 354 -30.16 -17.47 -22.09
C HIS A 354 -31.21 -17.90 -21.03
N GLY A 355 -31.11 -17.40 -19.80
CA GLY A 355 -32.07 -17.70 -18.73
C GLY A 355 -32.09 -19.19 -18.32
N LEU A 356 -30.93 -19.84 -18.31
CA LEU A 356 -30.78 -21.27 -18.09
C LEU A 356 -30.54 -21.64 -16.61
N TYR A 357 -30.24 -20.66 -15.75
CA TYR A 357 -30.09 -20.90 -14.32
C TYR A 357 -31.45 -21.22 -13.68
N ASP A 358 -31.54 -22.38 -13.02
CA ASP A 358 -32.71 -22.83 -12.27
C ASP A 358 -32.37 -22.92 -10.78
N SER A 359 -32.92 -21.97 -10.02
CA SER A 359 -32.76 -21.89 -8.57
C SER A 359 -33.35 -23.10 -7.81
N ALA A 360 -34.32 -23.83 -8.37
CA ALA A 360 -34.92 -24.98 -7.69
C ALA A 360 -33.98 -26.20 -7.65
N VAL A 361 -33.05 -26.29 -8.61
CA VAL A 361 -32.04 -27.35 -8.69
C VAL A 361 -30.62 -26.86 -8.39
N HIS A 362 -30.47 -25.55 -8.10
CA HIS A 362 -29.20 -24.86 -7.90
C HIS A 362 -28.18 -25.14 -9.01
N GLY A 363 -28.65 -25.10 -10.26
CA GLY A 363 -27.86 -25.47 -11.42
C GLY A 363 -28.36 -24.84 -12.71
N VAL A 364 -27.72 -25.20 -13.81
CA VAL A 364 -28.09 -24.77 -15.16
C VAL A 364 -28.86 -25.92 -15.82
N THR A 365 -30.02 -25.63 -16.39
CA THR A 365 -30.88 -26.62 -17.06
C THR A 365 -31.18 -26.20 -18.50
N GLY A 366 -31.66 -27.13 -19.32
CA GLY A 366 -32.00 -26.84 -20.72
C GLY A 366 -30.80 -26.50 -21.60
N LEU A 367 -29.60 -26.98 -21.24
CA LEU A 367 -28.39 -26.72 -22.02
C LEU A 367 -28.50 -27.34 -23.42
N PRO A 368 -28.30 -26.58 -24.51
CA PRO A 368 -28.32 -27.16 -25.85
C PRO A 368 -27.15 -28.14 -26.04
N PRO A 369 -27.28 -29.11 -26.97
CA PRO A 369 -26.23 -30.06 -27.25
C PRO A 369 -24.93 -29.38 -27.68
N GLY A 370 -23.80 -29.82 -27.14
CA GLY A 370 -22.50 -29.21 -27.43
C GLY A 370 -21.46 -29.50 -26.37
N PHE A 371 -20.33 -28.81 -26.49
CA PHE A 371 -19.25 -28.85 -25.52
C PHE A 371 -19.25 -27.56 -24.71
N TYR A 372 -19.09 -27.68 -23.40
CA TYR A 372 -19.09 -26.57 -22.47
C TYR A 372 -17.78 -26.59 -21.71
N HIS A 373 -17.04 -25.49 -21.77
CA HIS A 373 -15.98 -25.26 -20.82
C HIS A 373 -16.62 -24.88 -19.49
N VAL A 374 -16.18 -25.54 -18.43
CA VAL A 374 -16.65 -25.32 -17.08
C VAL A 374 -15.43 -24.97 -16.22
N ASP A 375 -15.48 -23.84 -15.54
CA ASP A 375 -14.46 -23.40 -14.59
C ASP A 375 -15.10 -23.03 -13.26
N ILE A 376 -14.64 -23.69 -12.19
CA ILE A 376 -15.28 -23.62 -10.88
C ILE A 376 -14.20 -23.48 -9.81
N GLY A 377 -14.49 -22.64 -8.83
CA GLY A 377 -13.75 -22.59 -7.58
C GLY A 377 -14.72 -22.54 -6.40
N VAL A 378 -14.36 -23.21 -5.30
CA VAL A 378 -15.07 -23.13 -4.03
C VAL A 378 -14.09 -22.78 -2.92
N ARG A 379 -14.40 -21.72 -2.15
CA ARG A 379 -13.61 -21.30 -1.00
C ARG A 379 -14.00 -22.08 0.25
N LEU A 380 -13.04 -22.77 0.85
CA LEU A 380 -13.21 -23.54 2.07
C LEU A 380 -12.29 -22.98 3.18
N PRO A 381 -12.79 -22.69 4.38
CA PRO A 381 -11.98 -22.23 5.49
C PRO A 381 -11.03 -23.34 5.97
N ILE A 382 -9.80 -22.96 6.29
CA ILE A 382 -8.83 -23.84 6.94
C ILE A 382 -9.15 -23.90 8.43
N THR A 383 -9.18 -25.11 8.98
CA THR A 383 -9.51 -25.36 10.40
C THR A 383 -8.42 -26.16 11.09
N ASP A 384 -8.59 -26.44 12.38
CA ASP A 384 -7.68 -27.26 13.17
C ASP A 384 -7.67 -28.74 12.77
N GLN A 385 -8.68 -29.21 12.02
CA GLN A 385 -8.76 -30.56 11.48
C GLN A 385 -8.51 -30.58 9.97
N SER A 386 -7.85 -31.65 9.49
CA SER A 386 -7.73 -31.92 8.07
C SER A 386 -9.01 -32.59 7.56
N VAL A 387 -9.56 -32.06 6.49
CA VAL A 387 -10.82 -32.54 5.92
C VAL A 387 -10.60 -32.88 4.45
N PHE A 388 -10.89 -34.12 4.09
CA PHE A 388 -10.97 -34.54 2.69
C PHE A 388 -12.26 -34.00 2.09
N THR A 389 -12.14 -33.32 0.96
CA THR A 389 -13.26 -32.69 0.26
C THR A 389 -13.28 -33.11 -1.20
N THR A 390 -14.45 -33.46 -1.71
CA THR A 390 -14.71 -33.76 -3.11
C THR A 390 -15.67 -32.74 -3.68
N LEU A 391 -15.26 -32.06 -4.74
CA LEU A 391 -16.10 -31.21 -5.57
C LEU A 391 -16.45 -31.96 -6.85
N SER A 392 -17.73 -32.12 -7.14
CA SER A 392 -18.24 -32.83 -8.31
C SER A 392 -19.13 -31.93 -9.16
N LEU A 393 -18.84 -31.85 -10.46
CA LEU A 393 -19.77 -31.35 -11.46
C LEU A 393 -20.69 -32.49 -11.84
N GLU A 394 -21.97 -32.38 -11.51
CA GLU A 394 -22.99 -33.35 -11.91
C GLU A 394 -23.65 -32.92 -13.22
N ARG A 395 -23.92 -33.90 -14.07
CA ARG A 395 -24.64 -33.74 -15.32
C ARG A 395 -25.98 -34.45 -15.24
N PHE A 396 -27.04 -33.76 -15.66
CA PHE A 396 -28.36 -34.34 -15.84
C PHE A 396 -28.47 -34.93 -17.25
N ASP A 397 -28.90 -36.18 -17.35
CA ASP A 397 -29.08 -36.89 -18.62
C ASP A 397 -30.53 -36.97 -19.12
N GLY A 398 -31.45 -36.31 -18.40
CA GLY A 398 -32.88 -36.35 -18.64
C GLY A 398 -33.66 -37.19 -17.62
N THR A 399 -32.96 -38.08 -16.91
CA THR A 399 -33.56 -38.95 -15.88
C THR A 399 -32.92 -38.73 -14.52
N ASP A 400 -31.58 -38.79 -14.46
CA ASP A 400 -30.82 -38.74 -13.21
C ASP A 400 -29.61 -37.80 -13.29
N TRP A 401 -29.14 -37.40 -12.11
CA TRP A 401 -27.89 -36.64 -11.97
C TRP A 401 -26.73 -37.59 -11.70
N SER A 402 -25.69 -37.49 -12.51
CA SER A 402 -24.47 -38.29 -12.37
C SER A 402 -23.22 -37.42 -12.38
N SER A 403 -22.19 -37.81 -11.63
CA SER A 403 -20.93 -37.07 -11.59
C SER A 403 -20.21 -37.16 -12.95
N HIS A 404 -19.81 -36.02 -13.50
CA HIS A 404 -19.11 -35.89 -14.78
C HIS A 404 -17.63 -35.53 -14.60
N LEU A 405 -17.34 -34.50 -13.80
CA LEU A 405 -15.97 -34.11 -13.44
C LEU A 405 -15.84 -34.05 -11.92
N GLN A 406 -14.66 -34.36 -11.39
CA GLN A 406 -14.39 -34.32 -9.96
C GLN A 406 -13.02 -33.73 -9.64
N ALA A 407 -12.94 -32.99 -8.54
CA ALA A 407 -11.71 -32.56 -7.91
C ALA A 407 -11.73 -33.00 -6.45
N ASN A 408 -10.60 -33.50 -5.96
CA ASN A 408 -10.44 -33.96 -4.58
C ASN A 408 -9.25 -33.24 -3.97
N ASP A 409 -9.39 -32.80 -2.73
CA ASP A 409 -8.29 -32.21 -1.97
C ASP A 409 -8.43 -32.50 -0.47
N ILE A 410 -7.32 -32.40 0.26
CA ILE A 410 -7.28 -32.47 1.71
C ILE A 410 -6.86 -31.09 2.22
N SER A 411 -7.76 -30.46 2.97
CA SER A 411 -7.46 -29.17 3.59
C SER A 411 -6.31 -29.28 4.59
N ALA A 412 -5.38 -28.32 4.53
CA ALA A 412 -4.34 -28.14 5.54
C ALA A 412 -4.97 -27.75 6.88
N THR A 413 -4.23 -27.96 7.97
CA THR A 413 -4.64 -27.54 9.31
C THR A 413 -4.10 -26.15 9.66
N GLY A 414 -4.89 -25.35 10.37
CA GLY A 414 -4.51 -23.99 10.74
C GLY A 414 -5.69 -23.14 11.19
N SER A 415 -5.49 -21.82 11.25
CA SER A 415 -6.56 -20.86 11.57
C SER A 415 -6.39 -19.58 10.74
N GLY A 416 -7.50 -18.87 10.50
CA GLY A 416 -7.48 -17.57 9.82
C GLY A 416 -7.14 -17.62 8.32
N ALA A 417 -7.14 -18.79 7.70
CA ALA A 417 -6.83 -18.98 6.28
C ALA A 417 -7.97 -19.70 5.55
N ALA A 418 -7.92 -19.70 4.23
CA ALA A 418 -8.85 -20.44 3.38
C ALA A 418 -8.09 -21.10 2.23
N HIS A 419 -8.58 -22.24 1.78
CA HIS A 419 -8.11 -22.90 0.56
C HIS A 419 -9.20 -22.82 -0.51
N SER A 420 -8.80 -22.86 -1.78
CA SER A 420 -9.71 -22.89 -2.92
C SER A 420 -9.61 -24.24 -3.62
N LEU A 421 -10.71 -24.99 -3.61
CA LEU A 421 -10.84 -26.23 -4.38
C LEU A 421 -11.34 -25.88 -5.78
N ARG A 422 -10.57 -26.19 -6.81
CA ARG A 422 -10.89 -25.86 -8.21
C ARG A 422 -11.24 -27.09 -9.03
N LEU A 423 -12.21 -26.93 -9.92
CA LEU A 423 -12.61 -27.92 -10.91
C LEU A 423 -12.74 -27.24 -12.27
N ASN A 424 -11.96 -27.71 -13.25
CA ASN A 424 -11.99 -27.17 -14.61
C ASN A 424 -12.04 -28.33 -15.61
N GLY A 425 -12.81 -28.17 -16.68
CA GLY A 425 -12.79 -29.11 -17.78
C GLY A 425 -13.90 -28.89 -18.81
N ILE A 426 -14.15 -29.92 -19.62
CA ILE A 426 -15.16 -29.89 -20.69
C ILE A 426 -16.33 -30.82 -20.33
N ALA A 427 -17.54 -30.27 -20.33
CA ALA A 427 -18.79 -31.00 -20.22
C ALA A 427 -19.44 -31.18 -21.60
N ARG A 428 -19.71 -32.43 -22.00
CA ARG A 428 -20.46 -32.73 -23.22
C ARG A 428 -21.94 -32.89 -22.89
N ILE A 429 -22.76 -32.08 -23.52
CA ILE A 429 -24.21 -32.15 -23.45
C ILE A 429 -24.75 -32.84 -24.71
N GLY A 430 -25.52 -33.91 -24.52
CA GLY A 430 -26.12 -34.70 -25.58
C GLY A 430 -27.47 -34.13 -26.05
N ALA A 431 -28.08 -34.77 -27.05
CA ALA A 431 -29.37 -34.39 -27.62
C ALA A 431 -30.60 -34.90 -26.84
N THR A 432 -30.41 -35.38 -25.61
CA THR A 432 -31.46 -36.02 -24.80
C THR A 432 -32.47 -34.99 -24.27
N PRO A 433 -33.75 -35.35 -24.07
CA PRO A 433 -34.73 -34.44 -23.48
C PRO A 433 -34.41 -34.23 -21.99
N GLY A 434 -33.88 -33.06 -21.66
CA GLY A 434 -33.43 -32.73 -20.30
C GLY A 434 -31.91 -32.83 -20.18
N THR A 435 -31.29 -31.68 -20.00
CA THR A 435 -29.85 -31.53 -19.88
C THR A 435 -29.56 -30.48 -18.83
N GLY A 436 -28.51 -30.67 -18.06
CA GLY A 436 -28.16 -29.72 -17.03
C GLY A 436 -26.83 -29.99 -16.38
N LEU A 437 -26.31 -28.97 -15.70
CA LEU A 437 -25.08 -29.00 -14.94
C LEU A 437 -25.33 -28.39 -13.55
N ARG A 438 -24.87 -29.05 -12.50
CA ARG A 438 -24.90 -28.50 -11.14
C ARG A 438 -23.70 -28.96 -10.33
N LEU A 439 -23.51 -28.34 -9.18
CA LEU A 439 -22.34 -28.59 -8.34
C LEU A 439 -22.71 -29.25 -7.02
N ARG A 440 -21.96 -30.29 -6.69
CA ARG A 440 -22.06 -31.02 -5.44
C ARG A 440 -20.73 -31.03 -4.72
N ILE A 441 -20.75 -30.74 -3.44
CA ILE A 441 -19.59 -30.83 -2.54
C ILE A 441 -19.83 -31.90 -1.48
N VAL A 442 -18.81 -32.67 -1.17
CA VAL A 442 -18.80 -33.71 -0.13
C VAL A 442 -17.59 -33.50 0.74
N HIS A 443 -17.71 -33.65 2.06
CA HIS A 443 -16.56 -33.66 2.96
C HIS A 443 -16.58 -34.84 3.92
N SER A 444 -15.41 -35.28 4.37
CA SER A 444 -15.24 -36.45 5.24
C SER A 444 -15.56 -36.19 6.71
N ASP A 445 -15.68 -34.93 7.11
CA ASP A 445 -15.78 -34.59 8.54
C ASP A 445 -17.16 -34.84 9.17
N THR A 446 -17.14 -35.12 10.48
CA THR A 446 -18.30 -35.37 11.34
C THR A 446 -18.94 -34.10 11.90
N GLN A 447 -18.33 -32.94 11.69
CA GLN A 447 -18.90 -31.63 12.03
C GLN A 447 -19.40 -30.91 10.77
N THR A 448 -20.30 -29.95 10.97
CA THR A 448 -20.75 -29.06 9.88
C THR A 448 -19.58 -28.20 9.44
N ARG A 449 -19.33 -28.14 8.13
CA ARG A 449 -18.34 -27.28 7.50
C ARG A 449 -19.01 -26.12 6.78
N GLU A 450 -18.22 -25.21 6.24
CA GLU A 450 -18.75 -24.05 5.54
C GLU A 450 -18.04 -23.82 4.20
N ILE A 451 -18.79 -23.40 3.20
CA ILE A 451 -18.28 -22.59 2.11
C ILE A 451 -18.16 -21.17 2.66
N ALA A 452 -16.95 -20.62 2.67
CA ALA A 452 -16.71 -19.31 3.27
C ALA A 452 -17.24 -18.18 2.37
N ALA A 453 -17.79 -17.14 2.99
CA ALA A 453 -18.22 -15.92 2.29
C ALA A 453 -17.07 -15.32 1.48
N SER A 454 -17.31 -14.92 0.24
CA SER A 454 -16.30 -14.29 -0.62
C SER A 454 -16.92 -13.65 -1.85
N ASP A 455 -16.46 -12.45 -2.20
CA ASP A 455 -16.95 -11.76 -3.41
C ASP A 455 -16.43 -12.37 -4.72
N LEU A 456 -15.37 -13.20 -4.67
CA LEU A 456 -14.66 -13.68 -5.86
C LEU A 456 -14.20 -15.15 -5.81
N LEU A 457 -14.13 -15.78 -4.63
CA LEU A 457 -13.46 -17.08 -4.47
C LEU A 457 -14.38 -18.30 -4.50
N THR A 458 -15.69 -18.10 -4.66
CA THR A 458 -16.64 -19.16 -4.96
C THR A 458 -17.43 -18.81 -6.23
N TRP A 459 -17.11 -19.48 -7.33
CA TRP A 459 -17.64 -19.17 -8.66
C TRP A 459 -17.92 -20.42 -9.49
N CYS A 460 -18.84 -20.30 -10.45
CA CYS A 460 -19.06 -21.28 -11.51
C CYS A 460 -19.27 -20.55 -12.84
N HIS A 461 -18.37 -20.80 -13.79
CA HIS A 461 -18.44 -20.26 -15.14
C HIS A 461 -18.67 -21.41 -16.11
N ILE A 462 -19.71 -21.29 -16.93
CA ILE A 462 -20.07 -22.25 -17.97
C ILE A 462 -20.16 -21.47 -19.28
N HIS A 463 -19.41 -21.91 -20.28
CA HIS A 463 -19.38 -21.29 -21.61
C HIS A 463 -19.36 -22.39 -22.68
N ARG A 464 -20.26 -22.32 -23.66
CA ARG A 464 -20.25 -23.25 -24.80
C ARG A 464 -19.02 -23.00 -25.68
N ILE A 465 -18.20 -24.03 -25.89
CA ILE A 465 -17.01 -23.96 -26.72
C ILE A 465 -17.23 -24.68 -28.05
N GLY A 466 -17.20 -23.94 -29.15
CA GLY A 466 -17.35 -24.48 -30.50
C GLY A 466 -18.78 -24.86 -30.85
N GLY A 467 -19.30 -24.20 -31.89
CA GLY A 467 -20.53 -24.51 -32.62
C GLY A 467 -20.20 -24.53 -34.10
#